data_AF-A0A0K1S9L9-F1
#
_entry.id   AF-A0A0K1S9L9-F1
#
_cell.length_a   1.000
_cell.length_b   1.000
_cell.length_c   1.000
_cell.angle_alpha   90.00
_cell.angle_beta   90.00
_cell.angle_gamma   90.00
#
_symmetry.space_group_name_H-M   'P 1'
#
loop_
_entity.id
_entity.type
_entity.pdbx_description
1 polymer ?
#
loop_
_entity_poly.entity_id
_entity_poly.type
_entity_poly.pdbx_seq_one_letter_code
_entity_poly.pdbx_strand_id
1 'polypeptide(L)' 'MVSVVNPKKFDFGKKKPFPLRVQHFYADINKATWELNWQPEYDLVSGLTDSFQNDYLASGRDRQEIDWAIDDQILANQ' A
#
# COMPACT_ATOMS: atom_id res chain seq x y z
N MET A 1 4.78 5.73 -15.95
CA MET A 1 3.34 5.86 -16.22
C MET A 1 2.69 4.63 -15.59
N VAL A 2 1.92 4.78 -14.50
CA VAL A 2 1.22 3.63 -13.89
C VAL A 2 -0.01 3.38 -14.74
N SER A 3 0.03 2.36 -15.60
CA SER A 3 -1.13 1.93 -16.37
C SER A 3 -2.09 1.20 -15.44
N VAL A 4 -3.28 1.76 -15.23
CA VAL A 4 -4.34 1.14 -14.44
C VAL A 4 -4.85 -0.10 -15.20
N VAL A 5 -4.52 -1.29 -14.69
CA VAL A 5 -4.99 -2.57 -15.26
C VAL A 5 -6.49 -2.70 -15.03
N ASN A 6 -7.25 -3.06 -16.07
CA ASN A 6 -8.68 -3.38 -15.91
C ASN A 6 -8.82 -4.82 -15.39
N PRO A 7 -9.21 -5.03 -14.11
CA PRO A 7 -9.23 -6.36 -13.51
C PRO A 7 -10.30 -7.28 -14.12
N LYS A 8 -11.30 -6.75 -14.85
CA LYS A 8 -12.32 -7.56 -15.53
C LYS A 8 -11.79 -8.32 -16.75
N LYS A 9 -10.62 -7.94 -17.27
CA LYS A 9 -10.00 -8.58 -18.44
C LYS A 9 -9.17 -9.82 -18.09
N PHE A 10 -9.04 -10.15 -16.81
CA PHE A 10 -8.16 -11.19 -16.33
C PHE A 10 -8.88 -12.16 -15.39
N ASP A 11 -8.65 -13.46 -15.56
CA ASP A 11 -9.01 -14.49 -14.59
C ASP A 11 -7.73 -14.99 -13.90
N PHE A 12 -7.55 -14.59 -12.64
CA PHE A 12 -6.41 -14.97 -11.82
C PHE A 12 -6.68 -16.22 -10.95
N GLY A 13 -7.84 -16.85 -11.12
CA GLY A 13 -8.27 -17.98 -10.29
C GLY A 13 -8.30 -17.62 -8.79
N LYS A 14 -7.50 -18.32 -7.98
CA LYS A 14 -7.38 -18.06 -6.53
C LYS A 14 -6.38 -16.96 -6.19
N LYS A 15 -5.50 -16.58 -7.13
CA LYS A 15 -4.50 -15.52 -6.91
C LYS A 15 -5.20 -14.15 -6.97
N LYS A 16 -4.83 -13.23 -6.09
CA LYS A 16 -5.42 -11.89 -6.05
C LYS A 16 -4.39 -10.87 -6.50
N PRO A 17 -4.68 -10.09 -7.56
CA PRO A 17 -3.82 -8.98 -7.94
C PRO A 17 -3.88 -7.89 -6.87
N PHE A 18 -2.89 -7.00 -6.87
CA PHE A 18 -2.87 -5.86 -5.96
C PHE A 18 -4.15 -5.01 -6.11
N PRO A 19 -4.91 -4.77 -5.05
CA PRO A 19 -6.18 -4.05 -5.15
C PRO A 19 -5.92 -2.55 -5.35
N LEU A 20 -6.09 -2.07 -6.58
CA LEU A 20 -6.07 -0.64 -6.86
C LEU A 20 -7.37 0.01 -6.35
N ARG A 21 -7.28 0.78 -5.27
CA ARG A 21 -8.39 1.60 -4.77
C ARG A 21 -8.21 3.05 -5.23
N VAL A 22 -9.16 3.54 -6.01
CA VAL A 22 -9.17 4.93 -6.53
C VAL A 22 -9.81 5.93 -5.58
N GLN A 23 -10.42 5.46 -4.49
CA GLN A 23 -11.12 6.31 -3.54
C GLN A 23 -10.14 6.93 -2.54
N HIS A 24 -10.29 8.23 -2.30
CA HIS A 24 -9.58 8.95 -1.24
C HIS A 24 -10.32 8.78 0.09
N PHE A 25 -9.58 8.57 1.17
CA PHE A 25 -10.11 8.53 2.54
C PHE A 25 -9.53 9.70 3.33
N TYR A 26 -10.40 10.40 4.05
CA TYR A 26 -10.02 11.49 4.96
C TYR A 26 -10.62 11.22 6.33
N ALA A 27 -9.88 11.54 7.39
CA ALA A 27 -10.35 11.46 8.76
C ALA A 27 -10.32 12.87 9.38
N ASP A 28 -11.46 13.30 9.92
CA ASP A 28 -11.52 14.50 10.74
C ASP A 28 -11.04 14.18 12.16
N ILE A 29 -10.08 14.97 12.66
CA ILE A 29 -9.47 14.81 13.99
C ILE A 29 -9.99 15.81 15.04
N ASN A 30 -10.86 16.76 14.66
CA ASN A 30 -11.28 17.87 15.53
C ASN A 30 -11.83 17.39 16.88
N LYS A 31 -12.62 16.30 16.87
CA LYS A 31 -13.21 15.74 18.10
C LYS A 31 -12.13 15.25 19.08
N ALA A 32 -11.11 14.55 18.58
CA ALA A 32 -10.01 14.06 19.41
C ALA A 32 -9.19 15.23 19.99
N THR A 33 -8.96 16.26 19.19
CA THR A 33 -8.26 17.47 19.65
C THR A 33 -9.01 18.19 20.77
N TRP A 34 -10.33 18.33 20.66
CA TRP A 34 -11.12 19.03 21.68
C TRP A 34 -11.36 18.21 22.95
N GLU A 35 -11.72 16.93 22.82
CA GLU A 35 -12.09 16.12 23.98
C GLU A 35 -10.89 15.55 24.73
N LEU A 36 -9.79 15.28 24.02
CA LEU A 36 -8.62 14.58 24.59
C LEU A 36 -7.40 15.50 24.74
N ASN A 37 -7.50 16.76 24.32
CA ASN A 37 -6.35 17.66 24.18
C ASN A 37 -5.20 17.00 23.39
N TRP A 38 -5.58 16.24 22.35
CA TRP A 38 -4.66 15.44 21.54
C TRP A 38 -4.26 16.18 20.25
N GLN A 39 -3.01 16.01 19.86
CA GLN A 39 -2.48 16.51 18.59
C GLN A 39 -1.58 15.45 17.92
N PRO A 40 -1.47 15.43 16.58
CA PRO A 40 -0.53 14.56 15.89
C PRO A 40 0.92 14.91 16.26
N GLU A 41 1.73 13.91 16.59
CA GLU A 41 3.14 14.09 16.98
C GLU A 41 4.13 13.58 15.93
N TYR A 42 3.62 13.03 14.82
CA TYR A 42 4.42 12.43 13.75
C TYR A 42 4.10 13.09 12.41
N ASP A 43 5.14 13.24 11.59
CA ASP A 43 4.99 13.67 10.20
C ASP A 43 5.16 12.48 9.25
N LEU A 44 4.71 12.66 8.01
CA LEU A 44 4.73 11.60 7.01
C LEU A 44 6.15 11.11 6.72
N VAL A 45 7.14 12.00 6.62
CA VAL A 45 8.49 11.63 6.20
C VAL A 45 9.21 10.88 7.31
N SER A 46 9.13 11.36 8.55
CA SER A 46 9.72 10.66 9.70
C SER A 46 9.07 9.29 9.91
N GLY A 47 7.73 9.21 9.86
CA GLY A 47 7.00 7.95 10.01
C GLY A 47 7.33 6.92 8.93
N LEU A 48 7.45 7.35 7.67
CA LEU A 48 7.87 6.45 6.58
C LEU A 48 9.32 5.99 6.72
N THR A 49 10.21 6.87 7.19
CA THR A 49 11.62 6.51 7.42
C THR A 49 11.75 5.49 8.55
N ASP A 50 11.02 5.71 9.64
CA ASP A 50 10.99 4.80 10.80
C ASP A 50 10.43 3.43 10.40
N SER A 51 9.27 3.38 9.74
CA SER A 51 8.67 2.12 9.30
C SER A 51 9.55 1.36 8.29
N PHE A 52 10.25 2.08 7.41
CA PHE A 52 11.21 1.44 6.50
C PHE A 52 12.33 0.72 7.27
N GLN A 53 12.91 1.37 8.28
CA GLN A 53 14.02 0.82 9.05
C GLN A 53 13.57 -0.28 10.01
N ASN A 54 12.50 -0.02 10.77
CA ASN A 54 12.10 -0.83 11.91
C ASN A 54 11.08 -1.92 11.56
N ASP A 55 10.31 -1.76 10.48
CA ASP A 55 9.33 -2.77 10.05
C ASP A 55 9.76 -3.49 8.76
N TYR A 56 10.12 -2.73 7.72
CA TYR A 56 10.40 -3.34 6.41
C TYR A 56 11.75 -4.07 6.41
N LEU A 57 12.86 -3.38 6.71
CA LEU A 57 14.18 -3.99 6.73
C LEU A 57 14.32 -5.05 7.84
N ALA A 58 13.80 -4.77 9.04
CA ALA A 58 13.85 -5.70 10.16
C ALA A 58 13.13 -7.02 9.87
N SER A 59 12.04 -6.98 9.09
CA SER A 59 11.32 -8.19 8.67
C SER A 59 12.05 -9.03 7.63
N GLY A 60 13.14 -8.54 7.04
CA GLY A 60 13.89 -9.22 5.98
C GLY A 60 13.17 -9.28 4.64
N ARG A 61 12.06 -8.56 4.47
CA ARG A 61 11.29 -8.48 3.21
C ARG A 61 12.10 -7.88 2.07
N ASP A 62 13.16 -7.13 2.36
CA ASP A 62 14.13 -6.62 1.40
C ASP A 62 14.93 -7.73 0.70
N ARG A 63 15.06 -8.90 1.34
CA ARG A 63 15.81 -10.06 0.82
C ARG A 63 14.90 -11.19 0.34
N GLN A 64 13.58 -11.01 0.43
CA GLN A 64 12.62 -12.02 0.01
C GLN A 64 12.52 -12.04 -1.51
N GLU A 65 12.55 -13.24 -2.09
CA GLU A 65 12.27 -13.43 -3.51
C GLU A 65 10.79 -13.14 -3.80
N ILE A 66 10.54 -12.33 -4.82
CA ILE A 66 9.19 -11.87 -5.18
C ILE A 66 8.66 -12.78 -6.30
N ASP A 67 7.45 -13.34 -6.13
CA ASP A 67 6.73 -14.06 -7.18
C ASP A 67 6.08 -13.05 -8.13
N TRP A 68 6.66 -12.90 -9.32
CA TRP A 68 6.20 -12.00 -10.38
C TRP A 68 5.21 -12.64 -11.36
N ALA A 69 4.78 -13.89 -11.16
CA ALA A 69 3.98 -14.62 -12.15
C ALA A 69 2.65 -13.93 -12.53
N ILE A 70 2.04 -13.17 -11.61
CA ILE A 70 0.81 -12.39 -11.89
C ILE A 70 1.13 -11.19 -12.77
N ASP A 71 2.21 -10.47 -12.46
CA ASP A 71 2.68 -9.33 -13.23
C ASP A 71 3.09 -9.74 -14.65
N ASP A 72 3.81 -10.86 -14.79
CA ASP A 72 4.16 -11.44 -16.09
C ASP A 72 2.91 -11.80 -16.90
N GLN A 73 1.88 -12.37 -16.26
CA GLN A 73 0.60 -12.66 -16.90
C GLN A 73 -0.12 -11.37 -17.36
N ILE A 74 -0.03 -10.29 -16.58
CA ILE A 74 -0.62 -8.99 -16.95
C ILE A 74 0.11 -8.40 -18.15
N LEU A 75 1.44 -8.38 -18.13
CA LEU A 75 2.28 -7.80 -19.19
C LEU A 75 2.16 -8.58 -20.51
N ALA A 76 2.02 -9.91 -20.46
CA ALA A 76 1.85 -10.73 -21.65
C ALA A 76 0.50 -10.53 -22.37
N ASN A 77 -0.51 -10.00 -21.67
CA ASN A 77 -1.87 -9.78 -22.19
C ASN A 77 -2.25 -8.29 -22.29
N GLN A 78 -1.27 -7.38 -22.19
CA GLN A 78 -1.48 -5.94 -22.41
C GLN A 78 -1.53 -5.58 -23.89
#